data_AF-A0A353BCC6-F1
#
_entry.id   AF-A0A353BCC6-F1
#
_cell.length_a   1.000
_cell.length_b   1.000
_cell.length_c   1.000
_cell.angle_alpha   90.00
_cell.angle_beta   90.00
_cell.angle_gamma   90.00
#
_symmetry.space_group_name_H-M   'P 1'
#
loop_
_entity.id
_entity.type
_entity.pdbx_description
1 polymer ?
#
loop_
_entity_poly.entity_id
_entity_poly.type
_entity_poly.pdbx_seq_one_letter_code
_entity_poly.pdbx_strand_id
1 'polypeptide(L)'
;MTAVLAISVREGVVLTTDSRTTIQLGDEPKQFQTFDNVQKVFRLHPELPIAVMTWGLNQLGDATIAELIKEAGDRLAGQSPKHKDWELDSEDADLEPVAERVTNFLFHDHYQPISEKLPDVANCTLHFAGFSSGKRRPEQAEAVLMKDHIQGPRHLVNNAVQVNYTGTYTARIMGAMDPRVLPVFEKAGFEAEKAQRATRKITSESLRRLLHPSMPLIEVARLSRNLMNTEIALTQFGPEPDVVGGGIQMAVISRDKCRLKQYPVEHFAIRPEGPN
;
A
#
# COMPACT_ATOMS: atom_id res chain seq x y z
N MET A 1 9.45 -6.90 -3.02
CA MET A 1 9.17 -5.45 -3.23
C MET A 1 7.76 -5.33 -3.79
N THR A 2 7.07 -4.21 -3.58
CA THR A 2 5.66 -4.02 -4.00
C THR A 2 5.48 -2.52 -4.22
N ALA A 3 4.69 -2.16 -5.22
CA ALA A 3 4.31 -0.78 -5.42
C ALA A 3 2.99 -0.52 -4.71
N VAL A 4 2.98 0.43 -3.78
CA VAL A 4 1.76 0.87 -3.12
C VAL A 4 1.53 2.35 -3.33
N LEU A 5 0.26 2.75 -3.33
CA LEU A 5 -0.16 4.13 -3.46
C LEU A 5 -1.42 4.35 -2.63
N ALA A 6 -1.36 5.31 -1.71
CA ALA A 6 -2.50 5.77 -0.92
C ALA A 6 -2.69 7.26 -1.15
N ILE A 7 -3.82 7.66 -1.76
CA ILE A 7 -4.13 9.05 -2.07
C ILE A 7 -5.42 9.47 -1.38
N SER A 8 -5.36 10.49 -0.53
CA SER A 8 -6.55 11.10 0.07
C SER A 8 -6.83 12.49 -0.50
N VAL A 9 -8.12 12.80 -0.60
CA VAL A 9 -8.70 14.12 -0.86
C VAL A 9 -9.86 14.35 0.11
N ARG A 10 -10.55 15.49 0.06
CA ARG A 10 -11.66 15.77 0.99
C ARG A 10 -12.81 14.76 0.88
N GLU A 11 -13.09 14.26 -0.32
CA GLU A 11 -14.21 13.34 -0.58
C GLU A 11 -13.92 11.90 -0.10
N GLY A 12 -12.65 11.50 0.00
CA GLY A 12 -12.29 10.13 0.34
C GLY A 12 -10.83 9.78 0.09
N VAL A 13 -10.55 8.49 0.15
CA VAL A 13 -9.20 7.93 0.02
C VAL A 13 -9.20 6.73 -0.92
N VAL A 14 -8.14 6.62 -1.70
CA VAL A 14 -7.91 5.50 -2.63
C VAL A 14 -6.63 4.79 -2.23
N LEU A 15 -6.72 3.47 -2.01
CA LEU A 15 -5.57 2.57 -1.87
C LEU A 15 -5.38 1.84 -3.20
N THR A 16 -4.15 1.69 -3.67
CA THR A 16 -3.83 1.04 -4.94
C THR A 16 -2.50 0.31 -4.86
N THR A 17 -2.44 -0.91 -5.38
CA THR A 17 -1.23 -1.74 -5.40
C THR A 17 -1.23 -2.67 -6.61
N ASP A 18 -0.06 -3.18 -6.94
CA ASP A 18 0.13 -4.29 -7.87
C ASP A 18 -0.22 -5.63 -7.21
N SER A 19 -0.59 -6.66 -7.99
CA SER A 19 -0.94 -7.99 -7.45
C SER A 19 0.19 -9.03 -7.57
N ARG A 20 1.42 -8.61 -7.87
CA ARG A 20 2.56 -9.53 -7.98
C ARG A 20 3.23 -9.76 -6.62
N THR A 21 3.58 -11.00 -6.34
CA THR A 21 4.55 -11.34 -5.29
C THR A 21 5.71 -12.09 -5.90
N THR A 22 6.89 -11.96 -5.29
CA THR A 22 8.11 -12.65 -5.70
C THR A 22 8.70 -13.36 -4.51
N ILE A 23 8.87 -14.68 -4.63
CA ILE A 23 9.46 -15.54 -3.60
C ILE A 23 10.86 -15.93 -4.07
N GLN A 24 11.86 -15.77 -3.22
CA GLN A 24 13.20 -16.29 -3.47
C GLN A 24 13.24 -17.78 -3.06
N LEU A 25 13.63 -18.63 -4.01
CA LEU A 25 13.83 -20.07 -3.81
C LEU A 25 15.34 -20.33 -3.72
N GLY A 26 15.83 -20.63 -2.51
CA GLY A 26 17.23 -20.94 -2.25
C GLY A 26 18.18 -19.74 -2.23
N ASP A 27 19.42 -20.00 -1.81
CA ASP A 27 20.45 -18.97 -1.64
C ASP A 27 21.31 -18.79 -2.90
N GLU A 28 21.77 -19.89 -3.53
CA GLU A 28 22.54 -19.83 -4.78
C GLU A 28 22.29 -21.02 -5.75
N PRO A 29 22.11 -20.76 -7.07
CA PRO A 29 21.80 -19.46 -7.65
C PRO A 29 20.44 -18.98 -7.11
N LYS A 30 20.28 -17.67 -6.90
CA LYS A 30 18.99 -17.10 -6.47
C LYS A 30 17.94 -17.40 -7.53
N GLN A 31 17.02 -18.31 -7.22
CA GLN A 31 15.87 -18.56 -8.06
C GLN A 31 14.71 -17.71 -7.54
N PHE A 32 13.87 -17.22 -8.44
CA PHE A 32 12.71 -16.43 -8.07
C PHE A 32 11.48 -17.05 -8.70
N GLN A 33 10.41 -17.15 -7.91
CA GLN A 33 9.09 -17.52 -8.39
C GLN A 33 8.14 -16.33 -8.20
N THR A 34 7.40 -16.00 -9.25
CA THR A 34 6.45 -14.89 -9.26
C THR A 34 5.02 -15.40 -9.32
N PHE A 35 4.11 -14.70 -8.64
CA PHE A 35 2.66 -14.96 -8.71
C PHE A 35 1.93 -13.63 -8.90
N ASP A 36 1.06 -13.57 -9.90
CA ASP A 36 0.47 -12.31 -10.39
C ASP A 36 -0.90 -11.97 -9.82
N ASN A 37 -1.44 -12.79 -8.92
CA ASN A 37 -2.82 -12.65 -8.41
C ASN A 37 -2.89 -12.66 -6.87
N VAL A 38 -1.87 -12.12 -6.21
CA VAL A 38 -1.83 -12.02 -4.75
C VAL A 38 -2.65 -10.83 -4.28
N GLN A 39 -3.56 -11.06 -3.34
CA GLN A 39 -4.34 -10.00 -2.72
C GLN A 39 -3.52 -9.24 -1.68
N LYS A 40 -3.50 -7.91 -1.80
CA LYS A 40 -2.78 -6.99 -0.92
C LYS A 40 -3.65 -5.83 -0.43
N VAL A 41 -4.88 -5.69 -0.94
CA VAL A 41 -5.87 -4.69 -0.47
C VAL A 41 -7.14 -5.40 -0.04
N PHE A 42 -7.62 -5.04 1.16
CA PHE A 42 -8.73 -5.70 1.83
C PHE A 42 -9.66 -4.67 2.44
N ARG A 43 -10.97 -4.93 2.34
CA ARG A 43 -11.97 -4.25 3.16
C ARG A 43 -12.02 -4.98 4.49
N LEU A 44 -11.95 -4.25 5.61
CA LEU A 44 -11.89 -4.84 6.95
C LEU A 44 -13.27 -5.15 7.54
N HIS A 45 -14.32 -4.50 7.08
CA HIS A 45 -15.69 -4.76 7.54
C HIS A 45 -16.67 -4.57 6.38
N PRO A 46 -17.72 -5.40 6.24
CA PRO A 46 -18.67 -5.29 5.13
C PRO A 46 -19.35 -3.92 5.00
N GLU A 47 -19.66 -3.31 6.15
CA GLU A 47 -20.45 -2.08 6.24
C GLU A 47 -19.61 -0.83 6.54
N LEU A 48 -18.35 -0.98 6.99
CA LEU A 48 -17.54 0.17 7.34
C LEU A 48 -16.70 0.66 6.16
N PRO A 49 -16.47 1.98 6.05
CA PRO A 49 -15.59 2.59 5.06
C PRO A 49 -14.12 2.44 5.47
N ILE A 50 -13.68 1.24 5.86
CA ILE A 50 -12.31 0.99 6.32
C ILE A 50 -11.67 -0.14 5.51
N ALA A 51 -10.44 0.10 5.07
CA ALA A 51 -9.63 -0.86 4.35
C ALA A 51 -8.20 -0.88 4.89
N VAL A 52 -7.50 -1.97 4.56
CA VAL A 52 -6.07 -2.12 4.78
C VAL A 52 -5.39 -2.55 3.49
N MET A 53 -4.18 -2.05 3.29
CA MET A 53 -3.26 -2.48 2.24
C MET A 53 -1.99 -3.02 2.89
N THR A 54 -1.43 -4.11 2.36
CA THR A 54 -0.28 -4.80 2.95
C THR A 54 0.87 -4.96 1.96
N TRP A 55 2.10 -4.93 2.45
CA TRP A 55 3.30 -5.26 1.67
C TRP A 55 4.46 -5.69 2.57
N GLY A 56 5.52 -6.22 1.94
CA GLY A 56 6.67 -6.80 2.63
C GLY A 56 6.56 -8.32 2.64
N LEU A 57 5.93 -8.88 3.66
CA LEU A 57 5.69 -10.32 3.77
C LEU A 57 4.45 -10.79 3.02
N ASN A 58 4.53 -11.99 2.45
CA ASN A 58 3.41 -12.68 1.84
C ASN A 58 2.73 -13.69 2.79
N GLN A 59 3.48 -14.24 3.74
CA GLN A 59 3.03 -15.29 4.65
C GLN A 59 3.61 -15.12 6.05
N LEU A 60 2.87 -15.60 7.04
CA LEU A 60 3.29 -15.76 8.43
C LEU A 60 2.96 -17.19 8.86
N GLY A 61 4.00 -18.02 8.95
CA GLY A 61 3.87 -19.40 9.37
C GLY A 61 3.25 -20.22 8.25
N ASP A 62 2.11 -20.84 8.53
CA ASP A 62 1.32 -21.64 7.62
C ASP A 62 0.19 -20.86 6.93
N ALA A 63 -0.01 -19.59 7.28
CA ALA A 63 -1.05 -18.73 6.72
C ALA A 63 -0.47 -17.61 5.84
N THR A 64 -1.16 -17.29 4.76
CA THR A 64 -0.88 -16.08 3.99
C THR A 64 -1.36 -14.84 4.74
N ILE A 65 -0.72 -13.69 4.52
CA ILE A 65 -1.21 -12.41 5.06
C ILE A 65 -2.66 -12.15 4.61
N ALA A 66 -3.01 -12.57 3.40
CA ALA A 66 -4.36 -12.41 2.86
C ALA A 66 -5.42 -13.19 3.65
N GLU A 67 -5.12 -14.41 4.09
CA GLU A 67 -6.00 -15.21 4.94
C GLU A 67 -6.15 -14.57 6.32
N LEU A 68 -5.04 -14.16 6.93
CA LEU A 68 -5.06 -13.53 8.25
C LEU A 68 -5.83 -12.21 8.27
N ILE A 69 -5.68 -11.36 7.24
CA ILE A 69 -6.45 -10.11 7.14
C ILE A 69 -7.95 -10.39 6.96
N LYS A 70 -8.32 -11.41 6.18
CA LYS A 70 -9.72 -11.81 6.02
C LYS A 70 -10.30 -12.32 7.33
N GLU A 71 -9.55 -13.15 8.04
CA GLU A 71 -9.93 -13.63 9.37
C GLU A 71 -10.13 -12.46 10.34
N ALA A 72 -9.20 -11.50 10.36
CA ALA A 72 -9.37 -10.30 11.17
C ALA A 72 -10.64 -9.54 10.79
N GLY A 73 -10.96 -9.41 9.50
CA GLY A 73 -12.20 -8.80 9.04
C GLY A 73 -13.46 -9.55 9.47
N ASP A 74 -13.44 -10.89 9.42
CA ASP A 74 -14.55 -11.73 9.88
C ASP A 74 -14.75 -11.61 11.40
N ARG A 75 -13.66 -11.50 12.16
CA ARG A 75 -13.71 -11.20 13.61
C ARG A 75 -14.33 -9.83 13.88
N LEU A 76 -13.87 -8.78 13.17
CA LEU A 76 -14.42 -7.41 13.30
C LEU A 76 -15.90 -7.33 12.92
N ALA A 77 -16.34 -8.16 11.96
CA ALA A 77 -17.74 -8.24 11.52
C ALA A 77 -18.63 -9.14 12.39
N GLY A 78 -18.12 -9.65 13.52
CA GLY A 78 -18.86 -10.55 14.40
C GLY A 78 -19.15 -11.93 13.80
N GLN A 79 -18.51 -12.27 12.67
CA GLN A 79 -18.72 -13.53 11.95
C GLN A 79 -17.90 -14.68 12.54
N SER A 80 -16.91 -14.38 13.38
CA SER A 80 -16.14 -15.38 14.11
C SER A 80 -16.80 -15.75 15.46
N PRO A 81 -17.34 -16.98 15.62
CA PRO A 81 -17.99 -17.37 16.87
C PRO A 81 -17.05 -17.40 18.08
N LYS A 82 -15.74 -17.57 17.85
CA LYS A 82 -14.71 -17.63 18.90
C LYS A 82 -14.23 -16.26 19.36
N HIS A 83 -14.53 -15.20 18.61
CA HIS A 83 -14.03 -13.85 18.83
C HIS A 83 -15.17 -12.83 18.79
N LYS A 84 -16.21 -13.06 19.60
CA LYS A 84 -17.35 -12.12 19.69
C LYS A 84 -16.97 -10.78 20.30
N ASP A 85 -15.92 -10.75 21.10
CA ASP A 85 -15.30 -9.54 21.65
C ASP A 85 -14.66 -8.63 20.59
N TRP A 86 -14.48 -9.12 19.36
CA TRP A 86 -13.94 -8.34 18.25
C TRP A 86 -14.97 -7.57 17.45
N GLU A 87 -16.25 -7.91 17.59
CA GLU A 87 -17.33 -7.30 16.84
C GLU A 87 -17.33 -5.78 17.05
N LEU A 88 -17.34 -5.03 15.95
CA LEU A 88 -17.42 -3.58 15.99
C LEU A 88 -18.87 -3.15 15.96
N ASP A 89 -19.21 -2.12 16.74
CA ASP A 89 -20.41 -1.34 16.50
C ASP A 89 -20.17 -0.48 15.25
N SER A 90 -20.97 -0.70 14.21
CA SER A 90 -20.79 0.01 12.93
C SER A 90 -21.07 1.50 13.04
N GLU A 91 -21.78 1.95 14.08
CA GLU A 91 -22.09 3.36 14.34
C GLU A 91 -21.00 4.06 15.18
N ASP A 92 -20.05 3.32 15.77
CA ASP A 92 -19.01 3.86 16.67
C ASP A 92 -17.59 3.33 16.37
N ALA A 93 -17.36 2.91 15.12
CA ALA A 93 -16.07 2.38 14.72
C ALA A 93 -15.08 3.49 14.32
N ASP A 94 -13.95 3.54 15.04
CA ASP A 94 -12.83 4.42 14.74
C ASP A 94 -11.66 3.69 14.06
N LEU A 95 -10.96 4.37 13.14
CA LEU A 95 -9.88 3.77 12.35
C LEU A 95 -8.71 3.28 13.22
N GLU A 96 -8.35 4.02 14.25
CA GLU A 96 -7.18 3.73 15.09
C GLU A 96 -7.37 2.49 15.95
N PRO A 97 -8.46 2.33 16.74
CA PRO A 97 -8.74 1.07 17.42
C PRO A 97 -8.82 -0.14 16.48
N VAL A 98 -9.37 0.04 15.27
CA VAL A 98 -9.40 -1.02 14.25
C VAL A 98 -7.98 -1.38 13.79
N ALA A 99 -7.16 -0.37 13.48
CA ALA A 99 -5.77 -0.57 13.08
C ALA A 99 -4.96 -1.26 14.17
N GLU A 100 -5.11 -0.85 15.43
CA GLU A 100 -4.44 -1.44 16.59
C GLU A 100 -4.82 -2.91 16.76
N ARG A 101 -6.13 -3.21 16.73
CA ARG A 101 -6.64 -4.57 16.91
C ARG A 101 -6.12 -5.52 15.82
N VAL A 102 -6.16 -5.11 14.55
CA VAL A 102 -5.63 -5.91 13.42
C VAL A 102 -4.11 -6.07 13.52
N THR A 103 -3.39 -5.00 13.85
CA THR A 103 -1.93 -5.03 13.96
C THR A 103 -1.46 -5.92 15.11
N ASN A 104 -2.08 -5.82 16.28
CA ASN A 104 -1.78 -6.64 17.45
C ASN A 104 -2.04 -8.12 17.19
N PHE A 105 -3.15 -8.45 16.53
CA PHE A 105 -3.44 -9.82 16.11
C PHE A 105 -2.37 -10.39 15.19
N LEU A 106 -2.02 -9.67 14.12
CA LEU A 106 -0.97 -10.13 13.22
C LEU A 106 0.38 -10.26 13.93
N PHE A 107 0.69 -9.33 14.82
CA PHE A 107 1.98 -9.32 15.51
C PHE A 107 2.07 -10.44 16.55
N HIS A 108 1.21 -10.43 17.57
CA HIS A 108 1.33 -11.32 18.72
C HIS A 108 0.94 -12.76 18.38
N ASP A 109 -0.09 -12.97 17.56
CA ASP A 109 -0.59 -14.31 17.29
C ASP A 109 0.24 -15.00 16.18
N HIS A 110 0.83 -14.24 15.26
CA HIS A 110 1.46 -14.80 14.04
C HIS A 110 2.90 -14.37 13.80
N TYR A 111 3.24 -13.08 13.90
CA TYR A 111 4.58 -12.58 13.54
C TYR A 111 5.64 -12.91 14.60
N GLN A 112 5.37 -12.58 15.87
CA GLN A 112 6.30 -12.73 16.98
C GLN A 112 6.74 -14.19 17.19
N PRO A 113 5.85 -15.21 17.14
CA PRO A 113 6.25 -16.61 17.29
C PRO A 113 7.23 -17.10 16.21
N ILE A 114 7.29 -16.43 15.05
CA ILE A 114 8.18 -16.73 13.93
C ILE A 114 9.49 -15.95 14.08
N SER A 115 9.41 -14.66 14.42
CA SER A 115 10.58 -13.78 14.56
C SER A 115 11.49 -14.20 15.72
N GLU A 116 10.95 -14.85 16.74
CA GLU A 116 11.72 -15.47 17.82
C GLU A 116 12.54 -16.70 17.35
N LYS A 117 12.09 -17.38 16.29
CA LYS A 117 12.72 -18.61 15.77
C LYS A 117 13.67 -18.33 14.60
N LEU A 118 13.46 -17.24 13.87
CA LEU A 118 14.21 -16.91 12.66
C LEU A 118 14.97 -15.59 12.85
N PRO A 119 16.30 -15.57 12.62
CA PRO A 119 17.10 -14.37 12.85
C PRO A 119 16.72 -13.21 11.92
N ASP A 120 16.27 -13.51 10.70
CA ASP A 120 16.05 -12.52 9.63
C ASP A 120 14.63 -12.61 9.04
N VAL A 121 13.62 -12.24 9.84
CA VAL A 121 12.25 -12.09 9.33
C VAL A 121 12.10 -10.69 8.73
N ALA A 122 11.70 -10.63 7.46
CA ALA A 122 11.44 -9.35 6.79
C ALA A 122 10.21 -8.65 7.39
N ASN A 123 10.22 -7.32 7.39
CA ASN A 123 9.12 -6.54 7.93
C ASN A 123 7.83 -6.73 7.13
N CYS A 124 6.68 -6.67 7.82
CA CYS A 124 5.37 -6.56 7.21
C CYS A 124 4.79 -5.17 7.48
N THR A 125 4.35 -4.46 6.45
CA THR A 125 3.74 -3.14 6.61
C THR A 125 2.24 -3.20 6.30
N LEU A 126 1.46 -2.50 7.13
CA LEU A 126 0.03 -2.36 7.05
C LEU A 126 -0.31 -0.87 6.90
N HIS A 127 -1.03 -0.52 5.85
CA HIS A 127 -1.55 0.83 5.63
C HIS A 127 -3.06 0.81 5.69
N PHE A 128 -3.58 1.37 6.77
CA PHE A 128 -5.00 1.51 7.03
C PHE A 128 -5.49 2.83 6.46
N ALA A 129 -6.67 2.82 5.86
CA ALA A 129 -7.33 4.04 5.46
C ALA A 129 -8.84 3.89 5.55
N GLY A 130 -9.51 4.98 5.90
CA GLY A 130 -10.96 4.97 6.01
C GLY A 130 -11.55 6.22 6.60
N PHE A 131 -12.74 6.08 7.14
CA PHE A 131 -13.40 7.10 7.94
C PHE A 131 -13.76 6.50 9.29
N SER A 132 -13.35 7.16 10.37
CA SER A 132 -13.92 6.90 11.69
C SER A 132 -15.33 7.46 11.79
N SER A 133 -16.13 6.95 12.75
CA SER A 133 -17.51 7.37 12.91
C SER A 133 -17.64 8.89 13.09
N GLY A 134 -18.63 9.48 12.43
CA GLY A 134 -18.89 10.93 12.45
C GLY A 134 -17.81 11.82 11.80
N LYS A 135 -16.66 11.29 11.37
CA LYS A 135 -15.60 12.11 10.77
C LYS A 135 -15.95 12.51 9.34
N ARG A 136 -15.63 13.76 9.00
CA ARG A 136 -15.87 14.31 7.66
C ARG A 136 -14.73 14.09 6.68
N ARG A 137 -13.53 13.80 7.18
CA ARG A 137 -12.31 13.63 6.38
C ARG A 137 -11.83 12.19 6.48
N PRO A 138 -11.23 11.64 5.41
CA PRO A 138 -10.58 10.35 5.50
C PRO A 138 -9.38 10.43 6.44
N GLU A 139 -9.04 9.30 7.02
CA GLU A 139 -7.92 9.09 7.92
C GLU A 139 -7.04 7.98 7.35
N GLN A 140 -5.75 8.03 7.70
CA GLN A 140 -4.78 7.03 7.30
C GLN A 140 -3.88 6.71 8.49
N ALA A 141 -3.59 5.44 8.69
CA ALA A 141 -2.66 4.98 9.71
C ALA A 141 -1.71 3.94 9.12
N GLU A 142 -0.48 3.92 9.60
CA GLU A 142 0.52 2.93 9.18
C GLU A 142 1.08 2.19 10.38
N ALA A 143 1.19 0.87 10.26
CA ALA A 143 1.89 0.04 11.21
C ALA A 143 2.93 -0.83 10.49
N VAL A 144 4.09 -1.02 11.11
CA VAL A 144 5.14 -1.92 10.62
C VAL A 144 5.42 -2.97 11.68
N LEU A 145 5.28 -4.23 11.31
CA LEU A 145 5.69 -5.37 12.12
C LEU A 145 7.19 -5.56 11.91
N MET A 146 7.95 -5.37 12.98
CA MET A 146 9.41 -5.57 13.01
C MET A 146 9.74 -6.76 13.89
N LYS A 147 10.98 -7.25 13.82
CA LYS A 147 11.42 -8.47 14.52
C LYS A 147 10.99 -8.53 16.00
N ASP A 148 11.15 -7.44 16.72
CA ASP A 148 11.04 -7.35 18.18
C ASP A 148 9.92 -6.43 18.66
N HIS A 149 9.30 -5.64 17.78
CA HIS A 149 8.27 -4.68 18.16
C HIS A 149 7.36 -4.30 16.99
N ILE A 150 6.27 -3.61 17.33
CA ILE A 150 5.39 -2.93 16.37
C ILE A 150 5.82 -1.46 16.31
N GLN A 151 6.05 -0.95 15.10
CA GLN A 151 6.13 0.50 14.87
C GLN A 151 4.78 1.01 14.36
N GLY A 152 4.00 1.65 15.23
CA GLY A 152 2.64 2.13 14.95
C GLY A 152 1.55 1.26 15.62
N PRO A 153 0.27 1.40 15.24
CA PRO A 153 -0.26 2.24 14.17
C PRO A 153 -0.04 3.73 14.45
N ARG A 154 0.55 4.47 13.50
CA ARG A 154 0.70 5.92 13.60
C ARG A 154 -0.26 6.60 12.65
N HIS A 155 -1.07 7.53 13.16
CA HIS A 155 -1.85 8.42 12.30
C HIS A 155 -0.91 9.18 11.39
N LEU A 156 -1.19 9.11 10.09
CA LEU A 156 -0.49 9.90 9.10
C LEU A 156 -1.18 11.25 8.99
N VAL A 157 -0.39 12.33 8.91
CA VAL A 157 -0.89 13.71 8.95
C VAL A 157 -2.00 13.93 7.92
N ASN A 158 -3.19 14.28 8.43
CA ASN A 158 -4.41 14.49 7.65
C ASN A 158 -4.43 15.88 6.99
N ASN A 159 -3.57 16.05 5.98
CA ASN A 159 -3.63 17.20 5.08
C ASN A 159 -4.81 17.06 4.11
N ALA A 160 -5.23 18.19 3.53
CA ALA A 160 -6.34 18.22 2.58
C ALA A 160 -6.10 17.35 1.31
N VAL A 161 -4.83 17.08 1.01
CA VAL A 161 -4.35 16.05 0.09
C VAL A 161 -3.19 15.33 0.77
N GLN A 162 -3.17 14.01 0.69
CA GLN A 162 -2.06 13.20 1.16
C GLN A 162 -1.75 12.11 0.14
N VAL A 163 -0.46 11.84 -0.08
CA VAL A 163 0.02 10.80 -0.97
C VAL A 163 1.11 10.01 -0.24
N ASN A 164 0.90 8.71 -0.06
CA ASN A 164 1.91 7.78 0.44
C ASN A 164 2.17 6.75 -0.65
N TYR A 165 3.44 6.44 -0.94
CA TYR A 165 3.76 5.49 -1.98
C TYR A 165 5.07 4.73 -1.73
N THR A 166 5.12 3.53 -2.27
CA THR A 166 6.36 2.78 -2.51
C THR A 166 6.41 2.48 -4.00
N GLY A 167 7.54 2.74 -4.66
CA GLY A 167 7.64 2.62 -6.12
C GLY A 167 8.61 3.64 -6.69
N THR A 168 9.47 3.20 -7.60
CA THR A 168 10.56 4.03 -8.11
C THR A 168 10.05 5.07 -9.10
N TYR A 169 9.14 4.68 -9.98
CA TYR A 169 8.65 5.56 -11.04
C TYR A 169 7.56 6.50 -10.55
N THR A 170 6.70 6.02 -9.68
CA THR A 170 5.70 6.80 -8.95
C THR A 170 6.38 7.90 -8.14
N ALA A 171 7.51 7.58 -7.47
CA ALA A 171 8.32 8.59 -6.79
C ALA A 171 8.84 9.69 -7.71
N ARG A 172 9.23 9.36 -8.95
CA ARG A 172 9.68 10.37 -9.93
C ARG A 172 8.54 11.28 -10.38
N ILE A 173 7.36 10.72 -10.64
CA ILE A 173 6.20 11.49 -11.11
C ILE A 173 5.67 12.39 -9.97
N MET A 174 5.54 11.83 -8.77
CA MET A 174 4.97 12.53 -7.61
C MET A 174 5.97 13.43 -6.88
N GLY A 175 7.27 13.13 -6.96
CA GLY A 175 8.35 13.89 -6.32
C GLY A 175 9.16 14.77 -7.28
N ALA A 176 8.80 14.75 -8.58
CA ALA A 176 9.50 15.42 -9.69
C ALA A 176 10.94 14.95 -9.98
N MET A 177 11.47 13.97 -9.23
CA MET A 177 12.84 13.48 -9.39
C MET A 177 13.04 12.06 -8.87
N ASP A 178 14.11 11.42 -9.33
CA ASP A 178 14.53 10.11 -8.82
C ASP A 178 15.06 10.23 -7.38
N PRO A 179 14.64 9.36 -6.44
CA PRO A 179 15.13 9.37 -5.07
C PRO A 179 16.66 9.29 -4.92
N ARG A 180 17.36 8.76 -5.94
CA ARG A 180 18.83 8.63 -5.96
C ARG A 180 19.56 9.92 -6.30
N VAL A 181 18.87 11.00 -6.69
CA VAL A 181 19.51 12.27 -7.06
C VAL A 181 20.38 12.83 -5.93
N LEU A 182 19.90 12.79 -4.68
CA LEU A 182 20.67 13.29 -3.53
C LEU A 182 21.96 12.48 -3.31
N PRO A 183 21.92 11.13 -3.19
CA PRO A 183 23.14 10.31 -3.14
C PRO A 183 24.10 10.53 -4.32
N VAL A 184 23.58 10.80 -5.52
CA VAL A 184 24.41 11.08 -6.71
C VAL A 184 25.15 12.41 -6.56
N PHE A 185 24.50 13.46 -6.05
CA PHE A 185 25.18 14.72 -5.75
C PHE A 185 26.26 14.56 -4.69
N GLU A 186 25.96 13.86 -3.59
CA GLU A 186 26.94 13.59 -2.54
C GLU A 186 28.16 12.82 -3.08
N LYS A 187 27.93 11.78 -3.90
CA LYS A 187 29.00 11.02 -4.57
C LYS A 187 29.81 11.85 -5.56
N ALA A 188 29.20 12.87 -6.16
CA ALA A 188 29.88 13.81 -7.06
C ALA A 188 30.68 14.90 -6.31
N GLY A 189 30.73 14.85 -4.97
CA GLY A 189 31.51 15.78 -4.14
C GLY A 189 30.75 17.04 -3.73
N PHE A 190 29.44 17.09 -3.92
CA PHE A 190 28.63 18.18 -3.37
C PHE A 190 28.52 18.03 -1.85
N GLU A 191 28.67 19.16 -1.14
CA GLU A 191 28.36 19.23 0.28
C GLU A 191 26.88 18.85 0.53
N ALA A 192 26.64 17.96 1.50
CA ALA A 192 25.31 17.39 1.77
C ALA A 192 24.21 18.45 1.92
N GLU A 193 24.49 19.54 2.64
CA GLU A 193 23.50 20.61 2.85
C GLU A 193 23.15 21.34 1.53
N LYS A 194 24.16 21.58 0.67
CA LYS A 194 23.94 22.19 -0.66
C LYS A 194 23.18 21.25 -1.59
N ALA A 195 23.51 19.97 -1.59
CA ALA A 195 22.81 18.95 -2.35
C ALA A 195 21.34 18.88 -1.92
N GLN A 196 21.06 18.83 -0.61
CA GLN A 196 19.69 18.84 -0.08
C GLN A 196 18.93 20.12 -0.45
N ARG A 197 19.56 21.30 -0.37
CA ARG A 197 18.94 22.57 -0.79
C ARG A 197 18.60 22.57 -2.29
N ALA A 198 19.52 22.11 -3.14
CA ALA A 198 19.30 22.02 -4.59
C ALA A 198 18.16 21.06 -4.92
N THR A 199 18.15 19.86 -4.35
CA THR A 199 17.10 18.86 -4.49
C THR A 199 15.73 19.44 -4.09
N ARG A 200 15.63 20.08 -2.91
CA ARG A 200 14.38 20.74 -2.46
C ARG A 200 13.92 21.81 -3.45
N LYS A 201 14.83 22.64 -3.96
CA LYS A 201 14.50 23.69 -4.93
C LYS A 201 13.98 23.11 -6.25
N ILE A 202 14.68 22.13 -6.82
CA ILE A 202 14.26 21.44 -8.05
C ILE A 202 12.88 20.82 -7.87
N THR A 203 12.64 20.09 -6.77
CA THR A 203 11.32 19.53 -6.48
C THR A 203 10.27 20.64 -6.41
N SER A 204 10.52 21.73 -5.66
CA SER A 204 9.54 22.81 -5.51
C SER A 204 9.19 23.54 -6.81
N GLU A 205 10.14 23.67 -7.73
CA GLU A 205 9.96 24.37 -9.01
C GLU A 205 9.47 23.44 -10.13
N SER A 206 9.77 22.14 -10.06
CA SER A 206 9.43 21.16 -11.11
C SER A 206 8.14 20.39 -10.81
N LEU A 207 7.71 20.32 -9.55
CA LEU A 207 6.56 19.55 -9.15
C LEU A 207 5.27 20.14 -9.71
N ARG A 208 4.61 19.37 -10.58
CA ARG A 208 3.24 19.66 -11.02
C ARG A 208 2.26 19.11 -10.01
N ARG A 209 1.38 19.96 -9.49
CA ARG A 209 0.30 19.54 -8.59
C ARG A 209 -0.76 18.78 -9.39
N LEU A 210 -0.68 17.46 -9.37
CA LEU A 210 -1.67 16.58 -9.99
C LEU A 210 -2.95 16.45 -9.16
N LEU A 211 -2.89 16.80 -7.87
CA LEU A 211 -3.98 16.63 -6.91
C LEU A 211 -4.47 17.97 -6.40
N HIS A 212 -5.79 18.05 -6.21
CA HIS A 212 -6.46 19.17 -5.58
C HIS A 212 -7.39 18.64 -4.48
N PRO A 213 -7.53 19.32 -3.32
CA PRO A 213 -8.40 18.87 -2.24
C PRO A 213 -9.86 18.60 -2.63
N SER A 214 -10.35 19.33 -3.65
CA SER A 214 -11.71 19.19 -4.20
C SER A 214 -11.78 18.30 -5.44
N MET A 215 -10.71 17.57 -5.76
CA MET A 215 -10.74 16.61 -6.87
C MET A 215 -11.78 15.52 -6.56
N PRO A 216 -12.69 15.20 -7.50
CA PRO A 216 -13.64 14.12 -7.31
C PRO A 216 -12.93 12.79 -7.04
N LEU A 217 -13.45 11.99 -6.10
CA LEU A 217 -12.83 10.73 -5.68
C LEU A 217 -12.63 9.75 -6.86
N ILE A 218 -13.50 9.79 -7.86
CA ILE A 218 -13.34 8.98 -9.07
C ILE A 218 -12.14 9.41 -9.93
N GLU A 219 -11.82 10.71 -10.00
CA GLU A 219 -10.64 11.21 -10.71
C GLU A 219 -9.36 10.86 -9.95
N VAL A 220 -9.40 10.86 -8.61
CA VAL A 220 -8.32 10.32 -7.78
C VAL A 220 -8.09 8.84 -8.08
N ALA A 221 -9.16 8.05 -8.17
CA ALA A 221 -9.06 6.63 -8.51
C ALA A 221 -8.46 6.41 -9.92
N ARG A 222 -8.85 7.23 -10.91
CA ARG A 222 -8.27 7.18 -12.27
C ARG A 222 -6.79 7.53 -12.27
N LEU A 223 -6.40 8.61 -11.57
CA LEU A 223 -5.01 9.00 -11.42
C LEU A 223 -4.19 7.90 -10.75
N SER A 224 -4.68 7.36 -9.63
CA SER A 224 -4.02 6.29 -8.88
C SER A 224 -3.77 5.05 -9.75
N ARG A 225 -4.78 4.64 -10.54
CA ARG A 225 -4.64 3.54 -11.50
C ARG A 225 -3.59 3.83 -12.57
N ASN A 226 -3.59 5.04 -13.14
CA ASN A 226 -2.65 5.41 -14.20
C ASN A 226 -1.20 5.45 -13.67
N LEU A 227 -0.98 5.93 -12.44
CA LEU A 227 0.32 5.91 -11.78
C LEU A 227 0.80 4.46 -11.57
N MET A 228 -0.07 3.59 -11.06
CA MET A 228 0.26 2.17 -10.86
C MET A 228 0.55 1.45 -12.18
N ASN A 229 -0.26 1.68 -13.22
CA ASN A 229 0.00 1.15 -14.57
C ASN A 229 1.37 1.60 -15.09
N THR A 230 1.76 2.86 -14.84
CA THR A 230 3.07 3.38 -15.24
C THR A 230 4.20 2.69 -14.49
N GLU A 231 4.04 2.46 -13.18
CA GLU A 231 5.02 1.71 -12.38
C GLU A 231 5.19 0.28 -12.91
N ILE A 232 4.09 -0.44 -13.13
CA ILE A 232 4.09 -1.81 -13.66
C ILE A 232 4.76 -1.84 -15.04
N ALA A 233 4.33 -0.96 -15.94
CA ALA A 233 4.81 -0.91 -17.32
C ALA A 233 6.29 -0.57 -17.44
N LEU A 234 6.85 0.19 -16.50
CA LEU A 234 8.28 0.53 -16.51
C LEU A 234 9.13 -0.46 -15.72
N THR A 235 8.57 -1.14 -14.71
CA THR A 235 9.32 -2.12 -13.91
C THR A 235 9.60 -3.41 -14.67
N GLN A 236 8.68 -3.85 -15.55
CA GLN A 236 8.87 -5.05 -16.39
C GLN A 236 10.09 -4.98 -17.33
N PHE A 237 10.63 -3.79 -17.60
CA PHE A 237 11.83 -3.58 -18.42
C PHE A 237 13.09 -3.35 -17.59
N GLY A 238 12.99 -3.45 -16.26
CA GLY A 238 14.13 -3.36 -15.36
C GLY A 238 15.05 -4.59 -15.43
N PRO A 239 16.33 -4.47 -15.05
CA PRO A 239 17.27 -5.60 -15.00
C PRO A 239 17.07 -6.53 -13.80
N GLU A 240 16.27 -6.10 -12.82
CA GLU A 240 15.98 -6.85 -11.58
C GLU A 240 14.83 -7.84 -11.77
N PRO A 241 14.68 -8.85 -10.89
CA PRO A 241 13.49 -9.69 -10.87
C PRO A 241 12.23 -8.84 -10.88
N ASP A 242 11.24 -9.27 -11.67
CA ASP A 242 10.00 -8.55 -11.79
C ASP A 242 9.22 -8.63 -10.46
N VAL A 243 9.32 -7.56 -9.67
CA VAL A 243 8.79 -7.46 -8.30
C VAL A 243 7.54 -6.58 -8.21
N VAL A 244 7.15 -5.93 -9.30
CA VAL A 244 5.94 -5.10 -9.38
C VAL A 244 5.22 -5.43 -10.67
N GLY A 245 4.01 -5.96 -10.58
CA GLY A 245 3.22 -6.26 -11.76
C GLY A 245 1.95 -7.06 -11.47
N GLY A 246 1.57 -7.92 -12.41
CA GLY A 246 0.24 -8.51 -12.38
C GLY A 246 -0.85 -7.44 -12.61
N GLY A 247 -2.04 -7.70 -12.09
CA GLY A 247 -3.16 -6.75 -12.12
C GLY A 247 -3.01 -5.63 -11.09
N ILE A 248 -3.95 -4.68 -11.14
CA ILE A 248 -4.08 -3.61 -10.17
C ILE A 248 -5.20 -3.94 -9.19
N GLN A 249 -4.91 -3.83 -7.91
CA GLN A 249 -5.90 -3.91 -6.84
C GLN A 249 -6.13 -2.53 -6.24
N MET A 250 -7.38 -2.19 -6.00
CA MET A 250 -7.75 -0.86 -5.56
C MET A 250 -8.91 -0.89 -4.55
N ALA A 251 -8.81 -0.10 -3.49
CA ALA A 251 -9.95 0.26 -2.65
C ALA A 251 -10.30 1.72 -2.88
N VAL A 252 -11.54 2.00 -3.25
CA VAL A 252 -12.09 3.36 -3.33
C VAL A 252 -12.99 3.56 -2.13
N ILE A 253 -12.60 4.46 -1.23
CA ILE A 253 -13.19 4.60 0.09
C ILE A 253 -13.78 6.00 0.20
N SER A 254 -15.10 6.05 0.28
CA SER A 254 -15.89 7.24 0.60
C SER A 254 -16.47 7.09 2.00
N ARG A 255 -17.08 8.15 2.54
CA ARG A 255 -17.64 8.14 3.90
C ARG A 255 -18.53 6.95 4.20
N ASP A 256 -19.35 6.50 3.25
CA ASP A 256 -20.39 5.51 3.53
C ASP A 256 -20.00 4.09 3.07
N LYS A 257 -18.88 3.92 2.35
CA LYS A 257 -18.54 2.65 1.73
C LYS A 257 -17.09 2.54 1.31
N CYS A 258 -16.58 1.33 1.43
CA CYS A 258 -15.37 0.86 0.79
C CYS A 258 -15.72 -0.05 -0.40
N ARG A 259 -15.24 0.28 -1.60
CA ARG A 259 -15.41 -0.53 -2.81
C ARG A 259 -14.07 -1.07 -3.28
N LEU A 260 -13.93 -2.39 -3.30
CA LEU A 260 -12.78 -3.05 -3.90
C LEU A 260 -12.97 -3.16 -5.41
N LYS A 261 -11.89 -2.93 -6.15
CA LYS A 261 -11.80 -3.12 -7.60
C LYS A 261 -10.52 -3.88 -7.91
N GLN A 262 -10.62 -4.79 -8.87
CA GLN A 262 -9.49 -5.47 -9.46
C GLN A 262 -9.50 -5.18 -10.96
N TYR A 263 -8.36 -4.76 -11.48
CA TYR A 263 -8.13 -4.61 -12.91
C TYR A 263 -7.13 -5.69 -13.30
N PRO A 264 -7.50 -6.66 -14.15
CA PRO A 264 -6.55 -7.67 -14.60
C PRO A 264 -5.40 -6.99 -15.35
N VAL A 265 -4.32 -7.74 -15.59
CA VAL A 265 -3.26 -7.30 -16.50
C VAL A 265 -3.92 -6.92 -17.82
N GLU A 266 -3.87 -5.64 -18.17
CA GLU A 266 -4.11 -5.24 -19.55
C GLU A 266 -2.93 -5.79 -20.32
N HIS A 267 -3.09 -6.97 -20.92
CA HIS A 267 -2.27 -7.28 -22.07
C HIS A 267 -2.51 -6.12 -23.02
N PHE A 268 -1.47 -5.33 -23.28
CA PHE A 268 -1.43 -4.45 -24.45
C PHE A 268 -1.53 -5.37 -25.66
N ALA A 269 -2.71 -5.93 -25.90
CA ALA A 269 -3.05 -6.64 -27.09
C ALA A 269 -2.99 -5.54 -28.14
N ILE A 270 -1.86 -5.48 -28.84
CA ILE A 270 -1.77 -4.84 -30.13
C ILE A 270 -2.83 -5.57 -30.94
N ARG A 271 -4.06 -5.04 -30.97
CA ARG A 271 -5.06 -5.49 -31.93
C ARG A 271 -4.40 -5.20 -33.27
N PRO A 272 -4.04 -6.22 -34.07
CA PRO A 272 -3.62 -5.94 -35.42
C PRO A 272 -4.81 -5.21 -36.04
N GLU A 273 -4.61 -3.96 -36.44
CA GLU A 273 -5.57 -3.33 -37.32
C GLU A 273 -5.66 -4.26 -38.53
N GLY A 274 -6.80 -4.94 -38.68
CA GLY A 274 -7.05 -5.78 -39.84
C GLY A 274 -6.95 -4.89 -41.09
N PRO A 275 -6.47 -5.42 -42.22
CA PRO A 275 -6.42 -4.65 -43.45
C PRO A 275 -7.84 -4.20 -43.83
N ASN A 276 -7.99 -2.88 -44.04
CA ASN A 276 -9.17 -2.26 -44.64
C ASN A 276 -9.39 -2.74 -46.07
#